data_AF-A0A6A4ZZ37-F1
#
_entry.id   AF-A0A6A4ZZ37-F1
#
_cell.length_a   1.000
_cell.length_b   1.000
_cell.length_c   1.000
_cell.angle_alpha   90.00
_cell.angle_beta   90.00
_cell.angle_gamma   90.00
#
_symmetry.space_group_name_H-M   'P 1'
#
loop_
_entity.id
_entity.type
_entity.pdbx_description
1 polymer ?
#
loop_
_entity_poly.entity_id
_entity_poly.type
_entity_poly.pdbx_seq_one_letter_code
_entity_poly.pdbx_strand_id
1 'polypeptide(L)'
;RADEVEEGTLYFDDDDDDDDNAHSAWSKYEALKSKATALSAVEMDALAQWKWLNGRLGEAIDSYLELARTHPKYLHVHFKLGYLYLILQNYESAIQHLTYESRAKHDLEMDKHAHMPPLTNVRRAKILAQKAYYWCSAAGRMEAHQYLKHFDKKAVDARLVASDGGSSTEGLVAMGCLFRQLGLLQRAEGCFDQASLQKPNDPSYLVEYGKLLLLQRRPGPALGKFSDCRRVAPALSEDLFQAMLGEAVANMRLQKAASTAAWDAV
;
A
#
# COMPACT_ATOMS: atom_id res chain seq x y z
N ARG A 1 13.42 -8.34 90.10
CA ARG A 1 13.51 -7.07 89.35
C ARG A 1 14.97 -6.98 88.89
N ALA A 2 15.44 -7.82 87.96
CA ALA A 2 14.96 -8.02 86.58
C ALA A 2 14.78 -6.63 85.93
N ASP A 3 15.77 -6.14 85.18
CA ASP A 3 16.01 -6.51 83.77
C ASP A 3 17.35 -5.96 83.25
N GLU A 4 17.99 -6.77 82.42
CA GLU A 4 19.10 -6.50 81.51
C GLU A 4 18.56 -5.81 80.24
N VAL A 5 19.36 -4.96 79.56
CA VAL A 5 19.34 -4.87 78.09
C VAL A 5 20.75 -4.56 77.59
N GLU A 6 21.22 -5.45 76.72
CA GLU A 6 22.49 -5.46 75.98
C GLU A 6 22.55 -4.35 74.92
N GLU A 7 23.66 -3.62 74.84
CA GLU A 7 24.01 -2.81 73.66
C GLU A 7 24.75 -3.71 72.65
N GLY A 8 23.98 -4.34 71.76
CA GLY A 8 24.52 -5.03 70.59
C GLY A 8 24.91 -4.03 69.50
N THR A 9 26.20 -3.83 69.30
CA THR A 9 26.77 -3.18 68.11
C THR A 9 26.47 -4.02 66.87
N LEU A 10 25.53 -3.57 66.04
CA LEU A 10 25.26 -4.10 64.71
C LEU A 10 26.40 -3.70 63.76
N TYR A 11 27.24 -4.68 63.41
CA TYR A 11 28.07 -4.62 62.21
C TYR A 11 27.13 -4.59 60.99
N PHE A 12 27.22 -3.53 60.18
CA PHE A 12 26.69 -3.54 58.82
C PHE A 12 27.72 -4.30 57.97
N ASP A 13 27.41 -5.55 57.63
CA ASP A 13 28.08 -6.26 56.56
C ASP A 13 27.65 -5.61 55.23
N ASP A 14 28.61 -4.97 54.57
CA ASP A 14 28.54 -4.60 53.15
C ASP A 14 28.56 -5.89 52.32
N ASP A 15 27.39 -6.51 52.13
CA ASP A 15 27.23 -7.58 51.13
C ASP A 15 26.94 -6.93 49.76
N ASP A 16 28.01 -6.84 48.97
CA ASP A 16 28.08 -6.55 47.54
C ASP A 16 27.21 -7.53 46.71
N ASP A 17 25.92 -7.21 46.48
CA ASP A 17 25.07 -8.01 45.57
C ASP A 17 24.23 -7.17 44.56
N ASP A 18 24.46 -5.85 44.45
CA ASP A 18 23.63 -4.96 43.61
C ASP A 18 24.17 -4.66 42.19
N ASP A 19 25.41 -5.05 41.85
CA ASP A 19 26.04 -4.64 40.58
C ASP A 19 25.56 -5.46 39.36
N ASP A 20 25.17 -6.72 39.55
CA ASP A 20 24.62 -7.58 38.48
C ASP A 20 23.20 -7.16 38.05
N ASN A 21 22.43 -6.57 38.97
CA ASN A 21 21.07 -6.12 38.69
C ASN A 21 21.06 -4.78 37.92
N ALA A 22 22.05 -3.91 38.16
CA ALA A 22 22.23 -2.65 37.44
C ALA A 22 22.61 -2.88 35.97
N HIS A 23 23.54 -3.79 35.69
CA HIS A 23 23.88 -4.20 34.32
C HIS A 23 22.71 -4.88 33.60
N SER A 24 21.92 -5.70 34.30
CA SER A 24 20.70 -6.32 33.78
C SER A 24 19.60 -5.30 33.46
N ALA A 25 19.40 -4.30 34.32
CA ALA A 25 18.43 -3.24 34.12
C ALA A 25 18.85 -2.28 32.99
N TRP A 26 20.14 -1.95 32.89
CA TRP A 26 20.69 -1.10 31.84
C TRP A 26 20.64 -1.78 30.47
N SER A 27 20.98 -3.07 30.38
CA SER A 27 20.82 -3.88 29.16
C SER A 27 19.35 -3.99 28.72
N LYS A 28 18.42 -4.17 29.68
CA LYS A 28 16.97 -4.15 29.41
C LYS A 28 16.51 -2.77 28.93
N TYR A 29 17.00 -1.69 29.54
CA TYR A 29 16.70 -0.31 29.16
C TYR A 29 17.20 -0.02 27.74
N GLU A 30 18.40 -0.46 27.39
CA GLU A 30 18.97 -0.25 26.06
C GLU A 30 18.30 -1.13 24.99
N ALA A 31 17.87 -2.34 25.35
CA ALA A 31 17.00 -3.18 24.54
C ALA A 31 15.60 -2.54 24.33
N LEU A 32 15.04 -1.89 25.35
CA LEU A 32 13.78 -1.16 25.25
C LEU A 32 13.93 0.13 24.42
N LYS A 33 15.02 0.86 24.60
CA LYS A 33 15.36 2.06 23.84
C LYS A 33 15.61 1.73 22.37
N SER A 34 16.40 0.69 22.09
CA SER A 34 16.63 0.20 20.72
C SER A 34 15.34 -0.31 20.06
N LYS A 35 14.47 -1.02 20.80
CA LYS A 35 13.11 -1.38 20.34
C LYS A 35 12.20 -0.17 20.12
N ALA A 36 12.32 0.87 20.95
CA ALA A 36 11.56 2.11 20.82
C ALA A 36 12.07 2.98 19.66
N THR A 37 13.36 2.87 19.30
CA THR A 37 13.96 3.51 18.12
C THR A 37 13.89 2.65 16.85
N ALA A 38 13.51 1.37 16.96
CA ALA A 38 13.32 0.51 15.81
C ALA A 38 12.01 0.92 15.13
N LEU A 39 12.11 1.40 13.88
CA LEU A 39 10.93 1.66 13.07
C LEU A 39 10.09 0.38 12.99
N SER A 40 8.79 0.52 13.20
CA SER A 40 7.83 -0.52 12.90
C SER A 40 7.85 -0.85 11.40
N ALA A 41 7.42 -2.06 11.02
CA ALA A 41 7.38 -2.47 9.61
C ALA A 41 6.60 -1.49 8.72
N VAL A 42 5.55 -0.87 9.26
CA VAL A 42 4.74 0.14 8.55
C VAL A 42 5.51 1.45 8.34
N GLU A 43 6.27 1.89 9.35
CA GLU A 43 7.11 3.07 9.23
C GLU A 43 8.27 2.83 8.26
N MET A 44 8.87 1.63 8.28
CA MET A 44 9.90 1.23 7.32
C MET A 44 9.35 1.24 5.88
N ASP A 45 8.14 0.71 5.67
CA ASP A 45 7.47 0.73 4.37
C ASP A 45 7.20 2.17 3.89
N ALA A 46 6.71 3.04 4.78
CA ALA A 46 6.44 4.44 4.48
C ALA A 46 7.74 5.21 4.14
N LEU A 47 8.82 4.99 4.88
CA LEU A 47 10.12 5.59 4.62
C LEU A 47 10.68 5.14 3.26
N ALA A 48 10.60 3.84 2.96
CA ALA A 48 11.03 3.30 1.68
C ALA A 48 10.17 3.84 0.52
N GLN A 49 8.86 4.00 0.72
CA GLN A 49 7.96 4.61 -0.27
C GLN A 49 8.31 6.07 -0.51
N TRP A 50 8.62 6.82 0.55
CA TRP A 50 9.06 8.21 0.43
C TRP A 50 10.37 8.33 -0.36
N LYS A 51 11.35 7.46 -0.09
CA LYS A 51 12.61 7.39 -0.86
C LYS A 51 12.34 7.10 -2.34
N TRP A 52 11.44 6.16 -2.62
CA TRP A 52 11.02 5.84 -3.99
C TRP A 52 10.41 7.06 -4.68
N LEU A 53 9.45 7.75 -4.06
CA LEU A 53 8.78 8.91 -4.65
C LEU A 53 9.73 10.10 -4.90
N ASN A 54 10.83 10.20 -4.13
CA ASN A 54 11.88 11.20 -4.34
C ASN A 54 12.95 10.79 -5.37
N GLY A 55 12.78 9.66 -6.06
CA GLY A 55 13.70 9.19 -7.09
C GLY A 55 14.97 8.50 -6.56
N ARG A 56 15.09 8.29 -5.24
CA ARG A 56 16.20 7.54 -4.62
C ARG A 56 15.95 6.03 -4.71
N LEU A 57 15.91 5.52 -5.95
CA LEU A 57 15.47 4.15 -6.24
C LEU A 57 16.37 3.08 -5.61
N GLY A 58 17.69 3.26 -5.62
CA GLY A 58 18.64 2.30 -5.02
C GLY A 58 18.41 2.14 -3.51
N GLU A 59 18.33 3.25 -2.78
CA GLU A 59 18.10 3.21 -1.34
C GLU A 59 16.70 2.72 -0.96
N ALA A 60 15.70 2.97 -1.82
CA ALA A 60 14.38 2.41 -1.64
C ALA A 60 14.42 0.89 -1.75
N ILE A 61 15.14 0.34 -2.72
CA ILE A 61 15.35 -1.11 -2.87
C ILE A 61 16.05 -1.68 -1.65
N ASP A 62 17.14 -1.07 -1.18
CA ASP A 62 17.86 -1.55 0.01
C ASP A 62 16.95 -1.59 1.24
N SER A 63 16.16 -0.53 1.45
CA SER A 63 15.20 -0.45 2.56
C SER A 63 14.11 -1.52 2.45
N TYR A 64 13.62 -1.79 1.24
CA TYR A 64 12.63 -2.85 1.01
C TYR A 64 13.21 -4.26 1.10
N LEU A 65 14.47 -4.46 0.72
CA LEU A 65 15.16 -5.74 0.89
C LEU A 65 15.38 -6.06 2.37
N GLU A 66 15.73 -5.06 3.17
CA GLU A 66 15.80 -5.19 4.63
C GLU A 66 14.42 -5.58 5.20
N LEU A 67 13.37 -4.89 4.76
CA LEU A 67 11.99 -5.18 5.18
C LEU A 67 11.53 -6.60 4.78
N ALA A 68 11.92 -7.06 3.59
CA ALA A 68 11.63 -8.42 3.14
C ALA A 68 12.39 -9.49 3.94
N ARG A 69 13.59 -9.17 4.46
CA ARG A 69 14.37 -10.07 5.33
C ARG A 69 13.79 -10.15 6.73
N THR A 70 13.40 -9.02 7.33
CA THR A 70 12.84 -8.98 8.69
C THR A 70 11.40 -9.48 8.74
N HIS A 71 10.63 -9.21 7.68
CA HIS A 71 9.21 -9.54 7.59
C HIS A 71 8.85 -10.23 6.26
N PRO A 72 9.25 -11.50 6.07
CA PRO A 72 9.03 -12.22 4.81
C PRO A 72 7.55 -12.46 4.47
N LYS A 73 6.64 -12.31 5.44
CA LYS A 73 5.19 -12.44 5.24
C LYS A 73 4.53 -11.18 4.67
N TYR A 74 5.27 -10.09 4.43
CA TYR A 74 4.72 -8.84 3.92
C TYR A 74 4.65 -8.86 2.40
N LEU A 75 3.55 -9.40 1.88
CA LEU A 75 3.29 -9.52 0.44
C LEU A 75 3.48 -8.20 -0.34
N HIS A 76 2.88 -7.12 0.15
CA HIS A 76 2.97 -5.81 -0.51
C HIS A 76 4.41 -5.30 -0.69
N VAL A 77 5.38 -5.75 0.12
CA VAL A 77 6.80 -5.38 0.00
C VAL A 77 7.44 -6.06 -1.21
N HIS A 78 7.17 -7.34 -1.43
CA HIS A 78 7.64 -8.06 -2.62
C HIS A 78 7.04 -7.49 -3.89
N PHE A 79 5.77 -7.10 -3.85
CA PHE A 79 5.13 -6.39 -4.95
C PHE A 79 5.83 -5.05 -5.27
N LYS A 80 6.11 -4.21 -4.26
CA LYS A 80 6.81 -2.92 -4.46
C LYS A 80 8.23 -3.12 -4.99
N LEU A 81 8.99 -4.10 -4.46
CA LEU A 81 10.31 -4.48 -4.97
C LEU A 81 10.26 -4.89 -6.45
N GLY A 82 9.29 -5.73 -6.82
CA GLY A 82 9.12 -6.17 -8.20
C GLY A 82 8.91 -5.00 -9.16
N TYR A 83 8.11 -4.01 -8.76
CA TYR A 83 7.90 -2.80 -9.55
C TYR A 83 9.10 -1.86 -9.60
N LEU A 84 9.88 -1.76 -8.52
CA LEU A 84 11.15 -1.03 -8.52
C LEU A 84 12.15 -1.66 -9.51
N TYR A 85 12.26 -2.99 -9.53
CA TYR A 85 13.12 -3.68 -10.49
C TYR A 85 12.64 -3.53 -11.94
N LEU A 86 11.33 -3.48 -12.18
CA LEU A 86 10.79 -3.14 -13.52
C LEU A 86 11.24 -1.74 -13.96
N ILE A 87 11.20 -0.75 -13.07
CA ILE A 87 11.64 0.63 -13.37
C ILE A 87 13.14 0.64 -13.68
N LEU A 88 13.94 -0.17 -12.98
CA LEU A 88 15.38 -0.34 -13.24
C LEU A 88 15.69 -1.27 -14.42
N GLN A 89 14.69 -1.77 -15.14
CA GLN A 89 14.83 -2.69 -16.28
C GLN A 89 15.52 -4.03 -15.93
N ASN A 90 15.54 -4.41 -14.65
CA ASN A 90 15.97 -5.73 -14.23
C ASN A 90 14.75 -6.67 -14.22
N TYR A 91 14.45 -7.22 -15.40
CA TYR A 91 13.23 -8.00 -15.63
C TYR A 91 13.25 -9.36 -14.91
N GLU A 92 14.42 -9.99 -14.78
CA GLU A 92 14.59 -11.26 -14.07
C GLU A 92 14.26 -11.13 -12.57
N SER A 93 14.87 -10.16 -11.89
CA SER A 93 14.59 -9.91 -10.46
C SER A 93 13.16 -9.42 -10.25
N ALA A 94 12.62 -8.62 -11.18
CA ALA A 94 11.22 -8.23 -11.15
C ALA A 94 10.28 -9.45 -11.16
N ILE A 95 10.49 -10.40 -12.08
CA ILE A 95 9.67 -11.62 -12.15
C ILE A 95 9.78 -12.43 -10.85
N GLN A 96 10.98 -12.56 -10.28
CA GLN A 96 11.17 -13.30 -9.02
C GLN A 96 10.35 -12.71 -7.87
N HIS A 97 10.41 -11.39 -7.68
CA HIS A 97 9.65 -10.74 -6.61
C HIS A 97 8.14 -10.71 -6.88
N LEU A 98 7.72 -10.50 -8.14
CA LEU A 98 6.29 -10.49 -8.50
C LEU A 98 5.66 -11.89 -8.52
N THR A 99 6.44 -12.96 -8.63
CA THR A 99 5.92 -14.34 -8.53
C THR A 99 5.66 -14.77 -7.08
N TYR A 100 6.33 -14.15 -6.10
CA TYR A 100 6.11 -14.41 -4.68
C TYR A 100 4.64 -14.18 -4.28
N GLU A 101 4.03 -13.11 -4.80
CA GLU A 101 2.61 -12.79 -4.61
C GLU A 101 1.67 -13.91 -5.11
N SER A 102 2.00 -14.53 -6.25
CA SER A 102 1.20 -15.62 -6.80
C SER A 102 1.24 -16.86 -5.91
N ARG A 103 2.38 -17.11 -5.25
CA ARG A 103 2.57 -18.25 -4.35
C ARG A 103 1.86 -18.02 -3.01
N ALA A 104 2.01 -16.83 -2.45
CA ALA A 104 1.35 -16.47 -1.20
C ALA A 104 -0.18 -16.40 -1.34
N LYS A 105 -0.70 -15.98 -2.51
CA LYS A 105 -2.14 -16.04 -2.81
C LYS A 105 -2.67 -17.47 -2.84
N HIS A 106 -1.95 -18.40 -3.48
CA HIS A 106 -2.32 -19.81 -3.53
C HIS A 106 -2.46 -20.40 -2.10
N ASP A 107 -1.53 -20.05 -1.21
CA ASP A 107 -1.56 -20.48 0.19
C ASP A 107 -2.76 -19.86 0.95
N LEU A 108 -3.11 -18.59 0.66
CA LEU A 108 -4.23 -17.87 1.25
C LEU A 108 -5.62 -18.30 0.74
N GLU A 109 -5.72 -18.80 -0.49
CA GLU A 109 -6.97 -19.31 -1.07
C GLU A 109 -7.24 -20.75 -0.63
N MET A 110 -6.20 -21.57 -0.46
CA MET A 110 -6.31 -22.93 0.09
C MET A 110 -6.87 -22.96 1.52
N ASP A 111 -6.56 -21.95 2.34
CA ASP A 111 -7.03 -21.82 3.73
C ASP A 111 -8.52 -21.38 3.84
N LYS A 112 -9.11 -20.85 2.76
CA LYS A 112 -10.47 -20.26 2.76
C LYS A 112 -11.59 -21.22 2.37
N HIS A 113 -11.27 -22.43 1.89
CA HIS A 113 -12.28 -23.40 1.46
C HIS A 113 -12.95 -24.17 2.61
N ALA A 114 -12.49 -24.02 3.87
CA ALA A 114 -12.99 -24.77 5.01
C ALA A 114 -13.93 -23.96 5.92
N HIS A 115 -15.11 -23.57 5.42
CA HIS A 115 -16.21 -22.90 6.16
C HIS A 115 -16.10 -21.36 6.27
N MET A 116 -16.88 -20.61 5.46
CA MET A 116 -17.04 -19.18 5.69
C MET A 116 -18.50 -18.70 5.55
N PRO A 117 -19.06 -17.97 6.55
CA PRO A 117 -20.40 -17.36 6.51
C PRO A 117 -20.48 -16.20 5.50
N PRO A 118 -21.69 -15.66 5.19
CA PRO A 118 -21.86 -14.62 4.17
C PRO A 118 -20.95 -13.41 4.38
N LEU A 119 -20.27 -12.97 3.31
CA LEU A 119 -19.25 -11.92 3.37
C LEU A 119 -19.86 -10.57 3.73
N THR A 120 -19.36 -9.94 4.78
CA THR A 120 -19.60 -8.52 5.05
C THR A 120 -18.85 -7.65 4.02
N ASN A 121 -19.38 -6.45 3.71
CA ASN A 121 -18.77 -5.52 2.74
C ASN A 121 -17.28 -5.24 3.02
N VAL A 122 -16.90 -5.14 4.30
CA VAL A 122 -15.51 -4.90 4.72
C VAL A 122 -14.58 -6.07 4.38
N ARG A 123 -15.03 -7.32 4.58
CA ARG A 123 -14.23 -8.51 4.23
C ARG A 123 -14.07 -8.64 2.72
N ARG A 124 -15.13 -8.37 1.96
CA ARG A 124 -15.07 -8.33 0.49
C ARG A 124 -14.06 -7.30 0.00
N ALA A 125 -14.09 -6.08 0.54
CA ALA A 125 -13.14 -5.03 0.18
C ALA A 125 -11.68 -5.44 0.49
N LYS A 126 -11.42 -6.08 1.64
CA LYS A 126 -10.07 -6.57 1.99
C LYS A 126 -9.58 -7.67 1.04
N ILE A 127 -10.45 -8.61 0.67
CA ILE A 127 -10.12 -9.67 -0.30
C ILE A 127 -9.85 -9.06 -1.67
N LEU A 128 -10.69 -8.11 -2.10
CA LEU A 128 -10.52 -7.41 -3.37
C LEU A 128 -9.19 -6.63 -3.40
N ALA A 129 -8.82 -5.96 -2.31
CA ALA A 129 -7.54 -5.28 -2.20
C ALA A 129 -6.36 -6.26 -2.31
N GLN A 130 -6.43 -7.44 -1.69
CA GLN A 130 -5.42 -8.49 -1.84
C GLN A 130 -5.34 -9.01 -3.28
N LYS A 131 -6.49 -9.21 -3.94
CA LYS A 131 -6.53 -9.60 -5.36
C LYS A 131 -5.96 -8.51 -6.28
N ALA A 132 -6.13 -7.23 -5.94
CA ALA A 132 -5.55 -6.12 -6.69
C ALA A 132 -4.01 -6.20 -6.74
N TYR A 133 -3.36 -6.57 -5.63
CA TYR A 133 -1.91 -6.82 -5.63
C TYR A 133 -1.53 -7.95 -6.59
N TYR A 134 -2.29 -9.05 -6.60
CA TYR A 134 -2.07 -10.15 -7.52
C TYR A 134 -2.22 -9.74 -8.99
N TRP A 135 -3.32 -9.05 -9.35
CA TRP A 135 -3.53 -8.62 -10.73
C TRP A 135 -2.49 -7.59 -11.18
N CYS A 136 -2.11 -6.65 -10.31
CA CYS A 136 -1.04 -5.70 -10.61
C CYS A 136 0.31 -6.40 -10.73
N SER A 137 0.58 -7.42 -9.91
CA SER A 137 1.81 -8.21 -10.02
C SER A 137 1.87 -8.95 -11.35
N ALA A 138 0.77 -9.59 -11.75
CA ALA A 138 0.67 -10.27 -13.03
C ALA A 138 0.84 -9.29 -14.20
N ALA A 139 0.26 -8.08 -14.12
CA ALA A 139 0.50 -7.03 -15.11
C ALA A 139 1.98 -6.67 -15.24
N GLY A 140 2.69 -6.53 -14.13
CA GLY A 140 4.13 -6.30 -14.12
C GLY A 140 4.95 -7.47 -14.68
N ARG A 141 4.57 -8.72 -14.38
CA ARG A 141 5.22 -9.91 -14.96
C ARG A 141 4.99 -10.01 -16.47
N MET A 142 3.79 -9.69 -16.94
CA MET A 142 3.48 -9.65 -18.37
C MET A 142 4.34 -8.62 -19.10
N GLU A 143 4.58 -7.46 -18.48
CA GLU A 143 5.49 -6.43 -18.99
C GLU A 143 6.93 -6.95 -19.06
N ALA A 144 7.47 -7.54 -17.98
CA ALA A 144 8.79 -8.15 -17.97
C ALA A 144 8.94 -9.27 -19.02
N HIS A 145 7.95 -10.16 -19.14
CA HIS A 145 7.95 -11.23 -20.12
C HIS A 145 7.88 -10.71 -21.57
N GLN A 146 7.22 -9.58 -21.80
CA GLN A 146 7.21 -8.92 -23.10
C GLN A 146 8.61 -8.43 -23.49
N TYR A 147 9.34 -7.81 -22.57
CA TYR A 147 10.72 -7.38 -22.83
C TYR A 147 11.69 -8.55 -23.01
N LEU A 148 11.52 -9.62 -22.22
CA LEU A 148 12.30 -10.86 -22.34
C LEU A 148 11.86 -11.78 -23.51
N LYS A 149 10.85 -11.38 -24.30
CA LYS A 149 10.28 -12.16 -25.42
C LYS A 149 9.74 -13.54 -25.03
N HIS A 150 9.35 -13.71 -23.77
CA HIS A 150 8.71 -14.92 -23.24
C HIS A 150 7.19 -14.89 -23.46
N PHE A 151 6.75 -14.99 -24.72
CA PHE A 151 5.34 -14.84 -25.09
C PHE A 151 4.42 -15.91 -24.48
N ASP A 152 4.91 -17.14 -24.31
CA ASP A 152 4.13 -18.24 -23.72
C ASP A 152 3.75 -17.95 -22.26
N LYS A 153 4.73 -17.51 -21.45
CA LYS A 153 4.53 -17.17 -20.04
C LYS A 153 3.63 -15.95 -19.89
N LYS A 154 3.78 -14.96 -20.76
CA LYS A 154 2.89 -13.79 -20.82
C LYS A 154 1.43 -14.22 -21.06
N ALA A 155 1.19 -15.12 -22.02
CA ALA A 155 -0.15 -15.61 -22.33
C ALA A 155 -0.77 -16.39 -21.16
N VAL A 156 0.03 -17.15 -20.41
CA VAL A 156 -0.41 -17.84 -19.20
C VAL A 156 -0.84 -16.85 -18.13
N ASP A 157 -0.01 -15.85 -17.81
CA ASP A 157 -0.35 -14.82 -16.82
C ASP A 157 -1.62 -14.05 -17.20
N ALA A 158 -1.78 -13.71 -18.48
CA ALA A 158 -2.99 -13.03 -18.98
C ALA A 158 -4.26 -13.88 -18.78
N ARG A 159 -4.18 -15.18 -19.05
CA ARG A 159 -5.31 -16.12 -18.85
C ARG A 159 -5.66 -16.26 -17.37
N LEU A 160 -4.66 -16.34 -16.49
CA LEU A 160 -4.88 -16.44 -15.05
C LEU A 160 -5.60 -15.20 -14.50
N VAL A 161 -5.15 -14.00 -14.87
CA VAL A 161 -5.80 -12.74 -14.48
C VAL A 161 -7.25 -12.68 -14.97
N ALA A 162 -7.50 -13.08 -16.22
CA ALA A 162 -8.85 -13.12 -16.77
C ALA A 162 -9.76 -14.11 -16.01
N SER A 163 -9.24 -15.29 -15.66
CA SER A 163 -10.00 -16.31 -14.92
C SER A 163 -10.34 -15.89 -13.48
N ASP A 164 -9.47 -15.10 -12.84
CA ASP A 164 -9.65 -14.62 -11.47
C ASP A 164 -10.50 -13.34 -11.36
N GLY A 165 -10.95 -12.80 -12.50
CA GLY A 165 -11.81 -11.62 -12.56
C GLY A 165 -11.07 -10.28 -12.60
N GLY A 166 -9.75 -10.27 -12.85
CA GLY A 166 -8.98 -9.03 -12.96
C GLY A 166 -9.32 -8.18 -14.19
N SER A 167 -9.96 -8.79 -15.20
CA SER A 167 -10.50 -8.07 -16.36
C SER A 167 -11.88 -7.46 -16.14
N SER A 168 -12.51 -7.68 -14.97
CA SER A 168 -13.81 -7.08 -14.64
C SER A 168 -13.67 -5.59 -14.29
N THR A 169 -14.76 -4.83 -14.34
CA THR A 169 -14.75 -3.41 -13.94
C THR A 169 -14.33 -3.20 -12.50
N GLU A 170 -14.85 -4.01 -11.57
CA GLU A 170 -14.47 -3.99 -10.14
C GLU A 170 -12.97 -4.28 -9.97
N GLY A 171 -12.43 -5.22 -10.76
CA GLY A 171 -11.01 -5.56 -10.75
C GLY A 171 -10.12 -4.44 -11.29
N LEU A 172 -10.49 -3.86 -12.44
CA LEU A 172 -9.77 -2.75 -13.06
C LEU A 172 -9.77 -1.50 -12.15
N VAL A 173 -10.90 -1.19 -11.51
CA VAL A 173 -10.99 -0.09 -10.53
C VAL A 173 -10.08 -0.38 -9.34
N ALA A 174 -10.08 -1.59 -8.79
CA ALA A 174 -9.22 -1.96 -7.67
C ALA A 174 -7.71 -1.87 -8.03
N MET A 175 -7.32 -2.30 -9.23
CA MET A 175 -5.96 -2.13 -9.74
C MET A 175 -5.59 -0.65 -9.90
N GLY A 176 -6.49 0.15 -10.48
CA GLY A 176 -6.30 1.59 -10.66
C GLY A 176 -6.12 2.32 -9.32
N CYS A 177 -6.90 1.96 -8.30
CA CYS A 177 -6.77 2.46 -6.94
C CYS A 177 -5.40 2.11 -6.33
N LEU A 178 -4.95 0.87 -6.49
CA LEU A 178 -3.65 0.44 -5.99
C LEU A 178 -2.50 1.20 -6.69
N PHE A 179 -2.53 1.29 -8.02
CA PHE A 179 -1.52 2.06 -8.77
C PHE A 179 -1.51 3.54 -8.38
N ARG A 180 -2.68 4.14 -8.18
CA ARG A 180 -2.82 5.52 -7.71
C ARG A 180 -2.17 5.72 -6.34
N GLN A 181 -2.40 4.80 -5.39
CA GLN A 181 -1.81 4.86 -4.05
C GLN A 181 -0.27 4.77 -4.07
N LEU A 182 0.29 4.01 -5.02
CA LEU A 182 1.74 3.89 -5.18
C LEU A 182 2.38 5.06 -5.94
N GLY A 183 1.57 5.98 -6.47
CA GLY A 183 2.05 7.06 -7.33
C GLY A 183 2.33 6.67 -8.79
N LEU A 184 1.96 5.45 -9.20
CA LEU A 184 2.09 4.97 -10.59
C LEU A 184 0.92 5.50 -11.45
N LEU A 185 0.82 6.82 -11.59
CA LEU A 185 -0.35 7.52 -12.12
C LEU A 185 -0.72 7.11 -13.55
N GLN A 186 0.27 6.86 -14.42
CA GLN A 186 0.03 6.46 -15.81
C GLN A 186 -0.56 5.05 -15.93
N ARG A 187 -0.09 4.11 -15.10
CA ARG A 187 -0.66 2.75 -15.05
C ARG A 187 -2.08 2.78 -14.49
N ALA A 188 -2.34 3.64 -13.49
CA ALA A 188 -3.68 3.83 -12.95
C ALA A 188 -4.66 4.37 -14.01
N GLU A 189 -4.25 5.36 -14.80
CA GLU A 189 -5.05 5.93 -15.89
C GLU A 189 -5.43 4.84 -16.91
N GLY A 190 -4.48 4.01 -17.33
CA GLY A 190 -4.75 2.89 -18.24
C GLY A 190 -5.79 1.89 -17.71
N CYS A 191 -5.78 1.57 -16.42
CA CYS A 191 -6.80 0.72 -15.80
C CYS A 191 -8.19 1.38 -15.82
N PHE A 192 -8.26 2.68 -15.51
CA PHE A 192 -9.50 3.43 -15.52
C PHE A 192 -10.05 3.63 -16.93
N ASP A 193 -9.20 3.82 -17.93
CA ASP A 193 -9.63 3.90 -19.33
C ASP A 193 -10.24 2.58 -19.80
N GLN A 194 -9.64 1.45 -19.43
CA GLN A 194 -10.23 0.12 -19.70
C GLN A 194 -11.56 -0.09 -18.96
N ALA A 195 -11.68 0.38 -17.72
CA ALA A 195 -12.94 0.31 -16.97
C ALA A 195 -14.04 1.15 -17.63
N SER A 196 -13.67 2.32 -18.18
CA SER A 196 -14.59 3.22 -18.87
C SER A 196 -15.23 2.59 -20.12
N LEU A 197 -14.47 1.77 -20.84
CA LEU A 197 -14.93 1.07 -22.04
C LEU A 197 -15.95 -0.03 -21.71
N GLN A 198 -15.86 -0.63 -20.52
CA GLN A 198 -16.75 -1.71 -20.10
C GLN A 198 -18.05 -1.19 -19.47
N LYS A 199 -17.93 -0.29 -18.48
CA LYS A 199 -19.08 0.32 -17.79
C LYS A 199 -18.82 1.80 -17.58
N PRO A 200 -19.23 2.67 -18.52
CA PRO A 200 -18.97 4.11 -18.43
C PRO A 200 -19.72 4.78 -17.27
N ASN A 201 -20.83 4.18 -16.82
CA ASN A 201 -21.73 4.73 -15.81
C ASN A 201 -21.56 4.08 -14.43
N ASP A 202 -20.40 3.47 -14.13
CA ASP A 202 -20.16 2.92 -12.79
C ASP A 202 -19.73 4.03 -11.81
N PRO A 203 -20.48 4.30 -10.73
CA PRO A 203 -20.15 5.36 -9.76
C PRO A 203 -18.77 5.18 -9.12
N SER A 204 -18.41 3.94 -8.79
CA SER A 204 -17.14 3.62 -8.12
C SER A 204 -15.93 4.00 -8.98
N TYR A 205 -16.01 3.68 -10.28
CA TYR A 205 -15.03 4.08 -11.28
C TYR A 205 -14.92 5.61 -11.41
N LEU A 206 -16.05 6.30 -11.54
CA LEU A 206 -16.08 7.75 -11.79
C LEU A 206 -15.44 8.53 -10.64
N VAL A 207 -15.72 8.14 -9.39
CA VAL A 207 -15.11 8.74 -8.20
C VAL A 207 -13.60 8.50 -8.17
N GLU A 208 -13.17 7.25 -8.34
CA GLU A 208 -11.76 6.89 -8.23
C GLU A 208 -10.92 7.48 -9.36
N TYR A 209 -11.48 7.58 -10.58
CA TYR A 209 -10.83 8.26 -11.69
C TYR A 209 -10.77 9.78 -11.48
N GLY A 210 -11.84 10.40 -10.97
CA GLY A 210 -11.82 11.82 -10.58
C GLY A 210 -10.72 12.12 -9.56
N LYS A 211 -10.54 11.26 -8.56
CA LYS A 211 -9.44 11.38 -7.57
C LYS A 211 -8.06 11.26 -8.21
N LEU A 212 -7.88 10.37 -9.20
CA LEU A 212 -6.62 10.28 -9.97
C LEU A 212 -6.32 11.59 -10.72
N LEU A 213 -7.32 12.14 -11.42
CA LEU A 213 -7.16 13.38 -12.19
C LEU A 213 -6.81 14.58 -11.29
N LEU A 214 -7.35 14.63 -10.07
CA LEU A 214 -6.93 15.61 -9.07
C LEU A 214 -5.46 15.44 -8.68
N LEU A 215 -4.95 14.22 -8.51
CA LEU A 215 -3.53 13.97 -8.22
C LEU A 215 -2.63 14.41 -9.39
N GLN A 216 -3.08 14.23 -10.63
CA GLN A 216 -2.40 14.72 -11.84
C GLN A 216 -2.49 16.24 -12.04
N ARG A 217 -3.10 16.99 -11.10
CA ARG A 217 -3.35 18.44 -11.21
C ARG A 217 -4.22 18.84 -12.42
N ARG A 218 -5.16 17.97 -12.82
CA ARG A 218 -6.14 18.21 -13.89
C ARG A 218 -7.55 18.40 -13.30
N PRO A 219 -7.85 19.51 -12.61
CA PRO A 219 -9.12 19.68 -11.91
C PRO A 219 -10.33 19.84 -12.85
N GLY A 220 -10.16 20.35 -14.07
CA GLY A 220 -11.24 20.47 -15.06
C GLY A 220 -11.82 19.11 -15.47
N PRO A 221 -11.00 18.19 -16.01
CA PRO A 221 -11.44 16.82 -16.31
C PRO A 221 -11.99 16.08 -15.08
N ALA A 222 -11.38 16.30 -13.90
CA ALA A 222 -11.84 15.69 -12.65
C ALA A 222 -13.27 16.12 -12.30
N LEU A 223 -13.58 17.42 -12.46
CA LEU A 223 -14.92 17.98 -12.23
C LEU A 223 -15.97 17.27 -13.09
N GLY A 224 -15.66 17.02 -14.36
CA GLY A 224 -16.53 16.26 -15.26
C GLY A 224 -16.88 14.89 -14.69
N LYS A 225 -15.87 14.11 -14.27
CA LYS A 225 -16.06 12.77 -13.71
C LYS A 225 -16.90 12.77 -12.42
N PHE A 226 -16.69 13.73 -11.53
CA PHE A 226 -17.51 13.86 -10.32
C PHE A 226 -18.95 14.27 -10.64
N SER A 227 -19.16 15.15 -11.62
CA SER A 227 -20.50 15.56 -12.06
C SER A 227 -21.27 14.41 -12.70
N ASP A 228 -20.59 13.56 -13.46
CA ASP A 228 -21.17 12.35 -14.05
C ASP A 228 -21.52 11.33 -12.97
N CYS A 229 -20.65 11.16 -11.97
CA CYS A 229 -20.96 10.32 -10.82
C CYS A 229 -22.22 10.80 -10.08
N ARG A 230 -22.36 12.11 -9.86
CA ARG A 230 -23.53 12.68 -9.17
C ARG A 230 -24.85 12.40 -9.91
N ARG A 231 -24.82 12.29 -11.24
CA ARG A 231 -26.00 11.98 -12.06
C ARG A 231 -26.43 10.51 -11.94
N VAL A 232 -25.47 9.61 -11.76
CA VAL A 232 -25.71 8.16 -11.83
C VAL A 232 -25.80 7.52 -10.44
N ALA A 233 -25.11 8.07 -9.44
CA ALA A 233 -25.00 7.49 -8.12
C ALA A 233 -26.37 7.47 -7.39
N PRO A 234 -26.71 6.36 -6.70
CA PRO A 234 -27.88 6.31 -5.84
C PRO A 234 -27.83 7.37 -4.74
N ALA A 235 -29.01 7.86 -4.35
CA ALA A 235 -29.15 8.74 -3.19
C ALA A 235 -28.59 8.06 -1.93
N LEU A 236 -27.86 8.82 -1.10
CA LEU A 236 -27.20 8.35 0.12
C LEU A 236 -26.10 7.28 -0.08
N SER A 237 -25.50 7.17 -1.27
CA SER A 237 -24.32 6.32 -1.47
C SER A 237 -23.02 7.01 -1.02
N GLU A 238 -22.06 6.22 -0.55
CA GLU A 238 -20.71 6.72 -0.22
C GLU A 238 -20.04 7.37 -1.44
N ASP A 239 -20.25 6.77 -2.62
CA ASP A 239 -19.72 7.28 -3.89
C ASP A 239 -20.25 8.69 -4.21
N LEU A 240 -21.55 8.94 -3.95
CA LEU A 240 -22.14 10.27 -4.11
C LEU A 240 -21.48 11.29 -3.18
N PHE A 241 -21.27 10.93 -1.91
CA PHE A 241 -20.61 11.80 -0.94
C PHE A 241 -19.16 12.13 -1.35
N GLN A 242 -18.41 11.10 -1.75
CA GLN A 242 -17.04 11.26 -2.26
C GLN A 242 -16.98 12.10 -3.54
N ALA A 243 -17.96 11.96 -4.43
CA ALA A 243 -18.06 12.78 -5.64
C ALA A 243 -18.30 14.26 -5.31
N MET A 244 -19.19 14.56 -4.36
CA MET A 244 -19.45 15.94 -3.93
C MET A 244 -18.22 16.59 -3.30
N LEU A 245 -17.49 15.86 -2.45
CA LEU A 245 -16.22 16.34 -1.90
C LEU A 245 -15.18 16.58 -3.01
N GLY A 246 -15.08 15.67 -3.96
CA GLY A 246 -14.19 15.79 -5.13
C GLY A 246 -14.51 17.00 -6.00
N GLU A 247 -15.80 17.24 -6.26
CA GLU A 247 -16.31 18.40 -7.01
C GLU A 247 -15.95 19.72 -6.30
N ALA A 248 -16.15 19.81 -4.98
CA ALA A 248 -15.76 20.98 -4.21
C ALA A 248 -14.25 21.26 -4.29
N VAL A 249 -13.42 20.22 -4.13
CA VAL A 249 -11.95 20.33 -4.24
C VAL A 249 -11.53 20.74 -5.66
N ALA A 250 -12.15 20.18 -6.70
CA ALA A 250 -11.88 20.53 -8.08
C ALA A 250 -12.19 22.02 -8.35
N ASN A 251 -13.36 22.48 -7.91
CA ASN A 251 -13.77 23.88 -8.04
C ASN A 251 -12.84 24.85 -7.29
N MET A 252 -12.43 24.51 -6.06
CA MET A 252 -11.48 25.32 -5.30
C MET A 252 -10.14 25.47 -6.03
N ARG A 253 -9.63 24.39 -6.65
CA ARG A 253 -8.39 24.42 -7.42
C ARG A 253 -8.51 25.23 -8.71
N LEU A 254 -9.66 25.16 -9.39
CA LEU A 254 -9.94 25.95 -10.59
C LEU A 254 -10.02 27.45 -10.27
N GLN A 255 -10.72 27.83 -9.19
CA GLN A 255 -10.82 29.23 -8.75
C GLN A 255 -9.45 29.81 -8.39
N LYS A 256 -8.62 29.03 -7.67
CA LYS A 256 -7.25 29.44 -7.35
C LYS A 256 -6.38 29.65 -8.60
N ALA A 257 -6.52 28.80 -9.61
CA ALA A 257 -5.79 28.94 -10.87
C ALA A 257 -6.25 30.19 -11.66
N ALA A 258 -7.55 30.47 -11.66
CA ALA A 258 -8.11 31.65 -12.30
C ALA A 258 -7.65 32.96 -11.62
N SER A 259 -7.59 32.98 -10.29
CA SER A 259 -7.11 34.16 -9.57
C SER A 259 -5.63 34.41 -9.83
N THR A 260 -4.76 33.40 -9.78
CA THR A 260 -3.32 33.57 -10.08
C THR A 260 -3.07 34.08 -11.50
N ALA A 261 -3.80 33.56 -12.49
CA ALA A 261 -3.67 34.02 -13.87
C ALA A 261 -4.09 35.48 -14.07
N ALA A 262 -5.02 35.99 -13.25
CA ALA A 262 -5.43 37.40 -13.28
C ALA A 262 -4.36 38.35 -12.71
N TRP A 263 -3.55 37.88 -11.74
CA TRP A 263 -2.45 38.67 -11.17
C TRP A 263 -1.21 38.69 -12.07
N ASP A 264 -0.93 37.60 -12.79
CA ASP A 264 0.21 37.51 -13.72
C ASP A 264 -0.02 38.29 -15.05
N ALA A 265 -1.27 38.69 -15.32
CA ALA A 265 -1.67 39.42 -16.52
C ALA A 265 -1.72 40.96 -16.35
N VAL A 266 -1.44 41.47 -15.15
CA VAL A 266 -1.37 42.90 -14.79
C VAL A 266 0.08 43.31 -14.61
#